data_AF-A0A957KC94-F1
#
_entry.id   AF-A0A957KC94-F1
#
_cell.length_a   1.000
_cell.length_b   1.000
_cell.length_c   1.000
_cell.angle_alpha   90.00
_cell.angle_beta   90.00
_cell.angle_gamma   90.00
#
_symmetry.space_group_name_H-M   'P 1'
#
loop_
_entity.id
_entity.type
_entity.pdbx_description
1 polymer ?
#
loop_
_entity_poly.entity_id
_entity_poly.type
_entity_poly.pdbx_seq_one_letter_code
_entity_poly.pdbx_strand_id
1 'polypeptide(L)'
;DTVNLRRLAGMTSKASNSVFNRVMTELQKDFKILPVGIAEAGAWRYSFIYDLLHRYYPEIPTQAREIKRAEARRHLAKLYFSSLGVASEAAFKKLFQWSNPDSERTLTALVEAGELQLIAGTQKRLNQYFLPDLLNQ
;
A
#
# COMPACT_ATOMS: atom_id res chain seq x y z
N ASP A 1 13.56 13.56 -16.39
CA ASP A 1 13.60 13.94 -14.96
C ASP A 1 12.31 14.67 -14.56
N THR A 2 12.09 14.92 -13.27
CA THR A 2 10.84 15.49 -12.75
C THR A 2 10.65 16.96 -13.16
N VAL A 3 11.73 17.72 -13.39
CA VAL A 3 11.66 19.11 -13.87
C VAL A 3 11.13 19.15 -15.30
N ASN A 4 11.67 18.30 -16.18
CA ASN A 4 11.17 18.20 -17.55
C ASN A 4 9.74 17.64 -17.60
N LEU A 5 9.40 16.67 -16.74
CA LEU A 5 8.04 16.13 -16.65
C LEU A 5 7.01 17.22 -16.30
N ARG A 6 7.33 18.11 -15.35
CA ARG A 6 6.51 19.27 -15.01
C ARG A 6 6.29 20.19 -16.21
N ARG A 7 7.34 20.44 -17.00
CA ARG A 7 7.25 21.24 -18.22
C ARG A 7 6.33 20.60 -19.25
N LEU A 8 6.50 19.30 -19.51
CA LEU A 8 5.67 18.55 -20.45
C LEU A 8 4.20 18.47 -20.02
N ALA A 9 3.94 18.39 -18.70
CA ALA A 9 2.60 18.37 -18.14
C ALA A 9 1.95 19.77 -18.01
N GLY A 10 2.66 20.86 -18.33
CA GLY A 10 2.17 22.22 -18.09
C GLY A 10 2.06 22.62 -16.61
N MET A 11 2.76 21.90 -15.72
CA MET A 11 2.70 22.04 -14.25
C MET A 11 4.00 22.64 -13.68
N THR A 12 4.47 23.73 -14.29
CA THR A 12 5.70 24.43 -13.89
C THR A 12 5.47 25.50 -12.82
N SER A 13 4.22 25.94 -12.62
CA SER A 13 3.89 26.99 -11.66
C SER A 13 3.87 26.48 -10.22
N LYS A 14 4.16 27.36 -9.25
CA LYS A 14 4.07 27.02 -7.82
C LYS A 14 2.67 26.56 -7.40
N ALA A 15 1.62 27.13 -8.01
CA ALA A 15 0.23 26.77 -7.73
C ALA A 15 -0.06 25.29 -8.08
N SER A 16 0.66 24.72 -9.06
CA SER A 16 0.48 23.33 -9.48
C SER A 16 1.25 22.31 -8.62
N ASN A 17 2.07 22.75 -7.65
CA ASN A 17 2.95 21.87 -6.88
C ASN A 17 2.22 20.80 -6.08
N SER A 18 1.16 21.17 -5.37
CA SER A 18 0.38 20.24 -4.55
C SER A 18 -0.28 19.17 -5.43
N VAL A 19 -0.89 19.59 -6.53
CA VAL A 19 -1.55 18.70 -7.49
C VAL A 19 -0.53 17.76 -8.14
N PHE A 20 0.62 18.29 -8.60
CA PHE A 20 1.66 17.47 -9.20
C PHE A 20 2.16 16.40 -8.23
N ASN A 21 2.51 16.78 -6.99
CA ASN A 21 3.00 15.82 -6.00
C ASN A 21 1.95 14.77 -5.64
N ARG A 22 0.68 15.18 -5.52
CA ARG A 22 -0.45 14.26 -5.29
C ARG A 22 -0.58 13.26 -6.44
N VAL A 23 -0.62 13.72 -7.68
CA VAL A 23 -0.73 12.87 -8.87
C VAL A 23 0.47 11.93 -8.98
N MET A 24 1.70 12.41 -8.75
CA MET A 24 2.88 11.55 -8.74
C MET A 24 2.79 10.47 -7.66
N THR A 25 2.25 10.80 -6.49
CA THR A 25 2.02 9.83 -5.41
C THR A 25 0.96 8.81 -5.81
N GLU A 26 -0.15 9.24 -6.42
CA GLU A 26 -1.22 8.36 -6.89
C GLU A 26 -0.73 7.41 -7.99
N LEU A 27 0.00 7.93 -8.99
CA LEU A 27 0.56 7.11 -10.06
C LEU A 27 1.57 6.06 -9.55
N GLN A 28 2.36 6.40 -8.53
CA GLN A 28 3.28 5.46 -7.90
C GLN A 28 2.56 4.42 -7.04
N LYS A 29 1.56 4.84 -6.24
CA LYS A 29 0.74 3.93 -5.43
C LYS A 29 0.00 2.90 -6.29
N ASP A 30 -0.46 3.32 -7.46
CA ASP A 30 -1.13 2.45 -8.43
C ASP A 30 -0.17 1.62 -9.28
N PHE A 31 1.15 1.69 -9.03
CA PHE A 31 2.18 1.02 -9.82
C PHE A 31 2.11 1.35 -11.32
N LYS A 32 1.62 2.55 -11.68
CA LYS A 32 1.59 3.02 -13.07
C LYS A 32 2.97 3.49 -13.53
N ILE A 33 3.71 4.10 -12.60
CA ILE A 33 5.08 4.58 -12.81
C ILE A 33 5.99 4.12 -11.68
N LEU A 34 7.30 4.09 -11.95
CA LEU A 34 8.34 3.89 -10.94
C LEU A 34 9.54 4.81 -11.20
N PRO A 35 10.34 5.12 -10.17
CA PRO A 35 11.65 5.72 -10.38
C PRO A 35 12.59 4.71 -11.08
N VAL A 36 13.20 5.13 -12.18
CA VAL A 36 14.14 4.30 -12.98
C VAL A 36 15.56 4.86 -12.99
N GLY A 37 15.76 6.04 -12.41
CA GLY A 37 17.05 6.69 -12.33
C GLY A 37 16.98 8.07 -11.69
N ILE A 38 18.14 8.72 -11.65
CA ILE A 38 18.32 10.07 -11.13
C ILE A 38 18.95 10.95 -12.20
N ALA A 39 18.58 12.22 -12.22
CA ALA A 39 19.16 13.24 -13.08
C ALA A 39 19.69 14.39 -12.22
N GLU A 40 20.78 15.02 -12.68
CA GLU A 40 21.32 16.25 -12.10
C GLU A 40 20.48 17.47 -12.51
N ALA A 41 19.24 17.53 -12.03
CA ALA A 41 18.30 18.61 -12.34
C ALA A 41 17.68 19.19 -11.07
N GLY A 42 17.22 20.45 -11.19
CA GLY A 42 16.60 21.20 -10.10
C GLY A 42 17.61 21.82 -9.13
N ALA A 43 17.10 22.51 -8.11
CA ALA A 43 17.91 23.29 -7.17
C ALA A 43 18.93 22.46 -6.38
N TRP A 44 18.65 21.17 -6.19
CA TRP A 44 19.49 20.23 -5.43
C TRP A 44 20.32 19.30 -6.31
N ARG A 45 20.33 19.51 -7.65
CA ARG A 45 20.93 18.60 -8.64
C ARG A 45 20.53 17.14 -8.43
N TYR A 46 19.30 16.92 -7.97
CA TYR A 46 18.75 15.60 -7.67
C TYR A 46 17.28 15.57 -8.07
N SER A 47 16.98 14.81 -9.12
CA SER A 47 15.61 14.62 -9.59
C SER A 47 15.39 13.21 -10.10
N PHE A 48 14.34 12.55 -9.63
CA PHE A 48 13.97 11.24 -10.14
C PHE A 48 13.53 11.32 -11.61
N ILE A 49 13.95 10.30 -12.36
CA ILE A 49 13.41 9.96 -13.68
C ILE A 49 12.34 8.89 -13.44
N TYR A 50 11.13 9.14 -13.92
CA TYR A 50 10.02 8.19 -13.85
C TYR A 50 9.72 7.63 -15.23
N ASP A 51 9.35 6.35 -15.28
CA ASP A 51 8.86 5.69 -16.49
C ASP A 51 7.74 4.72 -16.13
N LEU A 52 7.09 4.16 -17.15
CA LEU A 52 5.96 3.25 -17.02
C LEU A 52 6.40 1.88 -16.52
N LEU A 53 5.69 1.34 -15.55
CA LEU A 53 6.04 0.06 -14.92
C LEU A 53 6.11 -1.10 -15.91
N HIS A 54 5.12 -1.22 -16.80
CA HIS A 54 5.05 -2.32 -17.77
C HIS A 54 6.16 -2.28 -18.84
N ARG A 55 6.95 -1.19 -18.93
CA ARG A 55 8.14 -1.17 -19.81
C ARG A 55 9.34 -1.89 -19.19
N TYR A 56 9.44 -1.87 -17.86
CA TYR A 56 10.55 -2.49 -17.12
C TYR A 56 10.16 -3.86 -16.58
N TYR A 57 8.88 -4.05 -16.26
CA TYR A 57 8.31 -5.29 -15.72
C TYR A 57 7.06 -5.68 -16.53
N PRO A 58 7.23 -6.07 -17.81
CA PRO A 58 6.12 -6.37 -18.73
C PRO A 58 5.26 -7.57 -18.29
N GLU A 59 5.80 -8.45 -17.44
CA GLU A 59 5.13 -9.63 -16.90
C GLU A 59 4.12 -9.31 -15.79
N ILE A 60 4.32 -8.21 -15.04
CA ILE A 60 3.49 -7.86 -13.88
C ILE A 60 2.00 -7.79 -14.22
N PRO A 61 1.55 -7.12 -15.29
CA PRO A 61 0.13 -7.09 -15.64
C PRO A 61 -0.49 -8.48 -15.84
N THR A 62 0.26 -9.38 -16.48
CA THR A 62 -0.19 -10.75 -16.73
C THR A 62 -0.27 -11.55 -15.44
N GLN A 63 0.74 -11.45 -14.58
CA GLN A 63 0.75 -12.12 -13.27
C GLN A 63 -0.35 -11.59 -12.34
N ALA A 64 -0.55 -10.27 -12.33
CA ALA A 64 -1.55 -9.62 -11.48
C ALA A 64 -2.99 -9.97 -11.87
N ARG A 65 -3.25 -10.35 -13.14
CA ARG A 65 -4.58 -10.71 -13.63
C ARG A 65 -5.20 -11.89 -12.88
N GLU A 66 -4.37 -12.85 -12.48
CA GLU A 66 -4.82 -14.06 -11.77
C GLU A 66 -5.13 -13.79 -10.29
N ILE A 67 -4.60 -12.69 -9.73
CA ILE A 67 -4.74 -12.37 -8.31
C ILE A 67 -6.10 -11.75 -8.03
N LYS A 68 -6.93 -12.47 -7.28
CA LYS A 68 -8.24 -11.95 -6.85
C LYS A 68 -8.06 -10.91 -5.75
N ARG A 69 -8.91 -9.89 -5.71
CA ARG A 69 -8.87 -8.84 -4.66
C ARG A 69 -8.92 -9.41 -3.23
N ALA A 70 -9.74 -10.44 -3.02
CA ALA A 70 -9.85 -11.09 -1.70
C ALA A 70 -8.55 -11.78 -1.29
N GLU A 71 -7.88 -12.43 -2.24
CA GLU A 71 -6.58 -13.07 -2.03
C GLU A 71 -5.49 -12.03 -1.73
N ALA A 72 -5.40 -10.98 -2.53
CA ALA A 72 -4.47 -9.87 -2.32
C ALA A 72 -4.63 -9.25 -0.93
N ARG A 73 -5.88 -8.97 -0.51
CA ARG A 73 -6.16 -8.41 0.82
C ARG A 73 -5.78 -9.35 1.94
N ARG A 74 -6.10 -10.64 1.83
CA ARG A 74 -5.70 -11.65 2.81
C ARG A 74 -4.18 -11.71 2.94
N HIS A 75 -3.47 -11.72 1.82
CA HIS A 75 -2.01 -11.73 1.79
C HIS A 75 -1.41 -10.49 2.47
N LEU A 76 -1.87 -9.29 2.12
CA LEU A 76 -1.43 -8.04 2.73
C LEU A 76 -1.72 -7.98 4.23
N ALA A 77 -2.91 -8.43 4.64
CA ALA A 77 -3.29 -8.49 6.04
C ALA A 77 -2.40 -9.46 6.83
N LYS A 78 -2.10 -10.64 6.28
CA LYS A 78 -1.17 -11.59 6.88
C LYS A 78 0.23 -11.00 7.07
N LEU A 79 0.76 -10.32 6.05
CA LEU A 79 2.07 -9.65 6.15
C LEU A 79 2.08 -8.56 7.22
N TYR A 80 0.99 -7.80 7.34
CA TYR A 80 0.84 -6.77 8.37
C TYR A 80 0.89 -7.38 9.78
N PHE A 81 0.09 -8.41 10.05
CA PHE A 81 0.09 -9.07 11.36
C PHE A 81 1.39 -9.84 11.62
N SER A 82 2.05 -10.36 10.59
CA SER A 82 3.38 -10.97 10.73
C SER A 82 4.45 -9.97 11.11
N SER A 83 4.35 -8.72 10.65
CA SER A 83 5.30 -7.66 10.98
C SER A 83 5.10 -7.09 12.39
N LEU A 84 3.86 -7.07 12.89
CA LEU A 84 3.53 -6.45 14.18
C LEU A 84 3.29 -7.44 15.33
N GLY A 85 2.97 -8.68 14.99
CA GLY A 85 2.54 -9.74 15.88
C GLY A 85 1.14 -9.55 16.47
N VAL A 86 0.83 -8.38 17.02
CA VAL A 86 -0.47 -8.01 17.59
C VAL A 86 -0.95 -6.69 17.00
N ALA A 87 -2.23 -6.58 16.62
CA ALA A 87 -2.82 -5.30 16.25
C ALA A 87 -4.34 -5.26 16.47
N SER A 88 -4.86 -4.06 16.71
CA SER A 88 -6.30 -3.84 16.79
C SER A 88 -6.92 -3.66 15.41
N GLU A 89 -8.22 -3.92 15.31
CA GLU A 89 -8.99 -3.66 14.09
C GLU A 89 -8.92 -2.19 13.66
N ALA A 90 -8.94 -1.27 14.62
CA ALA A 90 -8.85 0.16 14.35
C ALA A 90 -7.50 0.55 13.73
N ALA A 91 -6.39 -0.03 14.20
CA ALA A 91 -5.06 0.19 13.62
C ALA A 91 -4.99 -0.39 12.20
N PHE A 92 -5.52 -1.59 12.01
CA PHE A 92 -5.62 -2.25 10.71
C PHE A 92 -6.42 -1.41 9.70
N LYS A 93 -7.64 -1.01 10.06
CA LYS A 93 -8.53 -0.16 9.23
C LYS A 93 -7.88 1.20 8.93
N LYS A 94 -7.17 1.79 9.89
CA LYS A 94 -6.45 3.06 9.70
C LYS A 94 -5.31 2.95 8.68
N LEU A 95 -4.56 1.85 8.70
CA LEU A 95 -3.46 1.64 7.76
C LEU A 95 -3.98 1.41 6.35
N PHE A 96 -4.89 0.44 6.19
CA PHE A 96 -5.31 -0.02 4.88
C PHE A 96 -6.40 0.83 4.24
N GLN A 97 -7.21 1.54 5.04
CA GLN A 97 -8.31 2.39 4.58
C GLN A 97 -9.28 1.67 3.62
N TRP A 98 -9.41 0.35 3.77
CA TRP A 98 -10.41 -0.42 3.04
C TRP A 98 -11.80 -0.12 3.61
N SER A 99 -12.85 -0.46 2.84
CA SER A 99 -14.22 -0.39 3.36
C SER A 99 -14.37 -1.28 4.60
N ASN A 100 -15.30 -0.92 5.50
CA ASN A 100 -15.57 -1.74 6.69
C ASN A 100 -15.90 -3.20 6.31
N PRO A 101 -16.80 -3.48 5.34
CA PRO A 101 -17.11 -4.85 4.94
C PRO A 101 -15.89 -5.63 4.41
N ASP A 102 -15.01 -4.97 3.65
CA ASP A 102 -13.81 -5.62 3.12
C ASP A 102 -12.80 -5.96 4.24
N SER A 103 -12.65 -5.06 5.20
CA SER A 103 -11.76 -5.25 6.35
C SER A 103 -12.24 -6.38 7.23
N GLU A 104 -13.53 -6.36 7.60
CA GLU A 104 -14.16 -7.39 8.42
C GLU A 104 -14.11 -8.75 7.72
N ARG A 105 -14.51 -8.84 6.45
CA ARG A 105 -14.44 -10.08 5.68
C ARG A 105 -13.02 -10.64 5.62
N THR A 106 -12.00 -9.79 5.49
CA THR A 106 -10.61 -10.23 5.43
C THR A 106 -10.14 -10.76 6.79
N LEU A 107 -10.45 -10.06 7.89
CA LEU A 107 -10.09 -10.48 9.24
C LEU A 107 -10.81 -11.78 9.62
N THR A 108 -12.12 -11.89 9.36
CA THR A 108 -12.89 -13.11 9.59
C THR A 108 -12.31 -14.29 8.82
N ALA A 109 -12.00 -14.13 7.54
CA ALA A 109 -11.40 -15.20 6.74
C ALA A 109 -10.04 -15.66 7.27
N LEU A 110 -9.25 -14.76 7.84
CA LEU A 110 -7.96 -15.11 8.49
C LEU A 110 -8.16 -15.85 9.81
N VAL A 111 -9.17 -15.47 10.60
CA VAL A 111 -9.52 -16.15 11.85
C VAL A 111 -10.08 -17.55 11.58
N GLU A 112 -11.00 -17.68 10.62
CA GLU A 112 -11.57 -18.98 10.21
C GLU A 112 -10.51 -19.93 9.65
N ALA A 113 -9.50 -19.39 8.96
CA ALA A 113 -8.37 -20.16 8.46
C ALA A 113 -7.35 -20.52 9.55
N GLY A 114 -7.53 -20.06 10.79
CA GLY A 114 -6.58 -20.26 11.89
C GLY A 114 -5.28 -19.48 11.74
N GLU A 115 -5.19 -18.52 10.82
CA GLU A 115 -4.00 -17.68 10.61
C GLU A 115 -3.96 -16.49 11.58
N LEU A 116 -5.11 -16.12 12.14
CA LEU A 116 -5.22 -15.15 13.23
C LEU A 116 -6.10 -15.70 14.34
N GLN A 117 -5.86 -15.22 15.55
CA GLN A 117 -6.76 -15.40 16.67
C GLN A 117 -7.29 -14.06 17.13
N LEU A 118 -8.57 -14.05 17.54
CA LEU A 118 -9.27 -12.88 18.06
C LEU A 118 -9.32 -12.95 19.58
N ILE A 119 -8.75 -11.94 20.24
CA ILE A 119 -9.07 -11.63 21.64
C ILE A 119 -10.15 -10.57 21.63
N ALA A 120 -11.36 -10.97 22.03
CA ALA A 120 -12.46 -10.05 22.24
C ALA A 120 -12.08 -9.04 23.33
N GLY A 121 -12.19 -7.76 23.00
CA GLY A 121 -11.98 -6.70 23.98
C GLY A 121 -13.10 -6.68 25.02
N THR A 122 -12.78 -6.31 26.26
CA THR A 122 -13.79 -5.96 27.27
C THR A 122 -14.44 -4.62 26.90
N GLN A 123 -15.54 -4.22 27.56
CA GLN A 123 -16.29 -2.97 27.28
C GLN A 123 -15.43 -1.69 27.14
N LYS A 124 -14.19 -1.69 27.67
CA LYS A 124 -13.23 -0.57 27.61
C LYS A 124 -12.03 -0.81 26.66
N ARG A 125 -11.82 -2.01 26.13
CA ARG A 125 -10.68 -2.37 25.26
C ARG A 125 -11.19 -2.78 23.88
N LEU A 126 -10.45 -2.40 22.84
CA LEU A 126 -10.75 -2.81 21.46
C LEU A 126 -10.39 -4.28 21.23
N ASN A 127 -11.07 -4.92 20.28
CA ASN A 127 -10.71 -6.24 19.77
C ASN A 127 -9.27 -6.23 19.25
N GLN A 128 -8.52 -7.28 19.61
CA GLN A 128 -7.13 -7.47 19.21
C GLN A 128 -7.00 -8.77 18.42
N TYR A 129 -6.24 -8.70 17.34
CA TYR A 129 -5.91 -9.83 16.50
C TYR A 129 -4.42 -10.10 16.58
N PHE A 130 -4.04 -11.37 16.62
CA PHE A 130 -2.65 -11.79 16.77
C PHE A 130 -2.37 -13.11 16.06
N LEU A 131 -1.09 -13.37 15.79
CA LEU A 131 -0.65 -14.64 15.23
C LEU A 131 -0.67 -15.75 16.31
N PRO A 132 -1.27 -16.92 16.04
CA PRO A 132 -1.32 -18.03 17.00
C PRO A 132 0.05 -18.43 17.55
N ASP A 133 1.09 -18.39 16.70
CA ASP A 133 2.44 -18.82 17.05
C ASP A 133 3.13 -17.94 18.09
N LEU A 134 2.60 -16.73 18.37
CA LEU A 134 3.18 -15.81 19.35
C LEU A 134 2.82 -16.13 20.80
N LEU A 135 1.81 -16.95 21.05
CA LEU A 135 1.42 -17.34 22.41
C LEU A 135 2.01 -18.68 22.86
N ASN A 136 2.69 -19.40 21.97
CA ASN A 136 3.25 -20.73 22.22
C ASN A 136 4.78 -20.72 22.46
N GLN A 137 5.38 -19.57 22.77
CA GLN A 137 6.79 -19.42 23.17
C GLN A 137 6.89 -19.16 24.67
#